data_AF-A0A7S0CEH4-F1
#
_entry.id   AF-A0A7S0CEH4-F1
#
_cell.length_a   1.000
_cell.length_b   1.000
_cell.length_c   1.000
_cell.angle_alpha   90.00
_cell.angle_beta   90.00
_cell.angle_gamma   90.00
#
_symmetry.space_group_name_H-M   'P 1'
#
loop_
_entity.id
_entity.type
_entity.pdbx_description
1 polymer ?
#
loop_
_entity_poly.entity_id
_entity_poly.type
_entity_poly.pdbx_seq_one_letter_code
_entity_poly.pdbx_strand_id
1 'polypeptide(L)'
;DPDVSKRRKRVISIKWHDELTTVSITPEKSQFIVAQELKKTEIESTNSDNGDIKDQVWKERLMDVDARPMDDDDDTESTILTPATLDTVFTKKNPTKKPRLRFVLAPSVTPALRTLLNTDDTGKPKPNTTQPPTTVPNANTLPTDSPPPIDDSSPGDILEVCPDGMSLCQDMARRIQICGGAALLIDYGGAHSNGDTIRAFQHHTQVPVLSSPGTVDVTTDVDFHALRNAITQISGYGTRVGCYGPVNQGSFLASMGVMERAVAWIDKDSTSDEEANDVVEALDRLCSAEQMGERYKVFCIVKKNPDFPYTSPPPGF
;
A
#
# COMPACT_ATOMS: atom_id res chain seq x y z
N ASP A 1 -6.45 56.88 7.00
CA ASP A 1 -7.16 55.70 6.46
C ASP A 1 -7.14 54.58 7.50
N PRO A 2 -8.18 54.44 8.34
CA PRO A 2 -8.15 53.57 9.50
C PRO A 2 -8.90 52.26 9.25
N ASP A 3 -8.32 51.30 8.53
CA ASP A 3 -8.63 49.87 8.79
C ASP A 3 -7.59 48.86 8.27
N VAL A 4 -6.30 49.16 8.41
CA VAL A 4 -5.22 48.19 8.13
C VAL A 4 -4.97 47.26 9.35
N SER A 5 -5.65 47.50 10.48
CA SER A 5 -5.36 46.85 11.78
C SER A 5 -6.11 45.52 12.05
N LYS A 6 -6.98 45.06 11.15
CA LYS A 6 -7.81 43.85 11.38
C LYS A 6 -7.59 42.69 10.41
N ARG A 7 -6.42 42.58 9.78
CA ARG A 7 -6.00 41.25 9.27
C ARG A 7 -5.70 40.36 10.47
N ARG A 8 -6.73 39.66 10.99
CA ARG A 8 -6.57 38.53 11.90
C ARG A 8 -5.44 37.66 11.35
N LYS A 9 -4.30 37.62 12.03
CA LYS A 9 -3.22 36.68 11.71
C LYS A 9 -3.88 35.30 11.67
N ARG A 10 -3.85 34.63 10.52
CA ARG A 10 -4.33 33.25 10.41
C ARG A 10 -3.37 32.41 11.24
N VAL A 11 -3.76 32.12 12.48
CA VAL A 11 -2.99 31.23 13.34
C VAL A 11 -3.28 29.82 12.87
N ILE A 12 -2.24 29.11 12.43
CA ILE A 12 -2.32 27.68 12.11
C ILE A 12 -2.28 26.93 13.44
N SER A 13 -3.33 26.16 13.75
CA SER A 13 -3.37 25.31 14.93
C SER A 13 -2.94 23.89 14.59
N ILE A 14 -1.98 23.35 15.32
CA ILE A 14 -1.50 21.96 15.15
C ILE A 14 -2.03 21.14 16.32
N LYS A 15 -2.58 19.96 16.02
CA LYS A 15 -3.06 18.99 17.01
C LYS A 15 -2.56 17.60 16.62
N TRP A 16 -2.06 16.87 17.60
CA TRP A 16 -1.59 15.51 17.44
C TRP A 16 -2.68 14.53 17.84
N HIS A 17 -2.75 13.43 17.10
CA HIS A 17 -3.75 12.39 17.23
C HIS A 17 -3.06 11.05 16.95
N ASP A 18 -3.31 10.05 17.79
CA ASP A 18 -2.72 8.71 17.61
C ASP A 18 -3.41 7.92 16.49
N GLU A 19 -4.71 8.16 16.31
CA GLU A 19 -5.53 7.51 15.29
C GLU A 19 -6.36 8.52 14.51
N LEU A 20 -6.60 8.23 13.24
CA LEU A 20 -7.46 9.05 12.37
C LEU A 20 -8.88 9.16 12.94
N THR A 21 -9.39 8.11 13.59
CA THR A 21 -10.70 8.03 14.27
C THR A 21 -10.92 9.19 15.25
N THR A 22 -9.87 9.60 15.97
CA THR A 22 -9.92 10.67 16.99
C THR A 22 -9.98 12.08 16.41
N VAL A 23 -9.68 12.25 15.12
CA VAL A 23 -9.84 13.54 14.42
C VAL A 23 -11.33 13.81 14.26
N SER A 24 -11.80 14.94 14.78
CA SER A 24 -13.23 15.28 14.77
C SER A 24 -13.78 15.37 13.34
N ILE A 25 -14.95 14.78 13.12
CA ILE A 25 -15.72 14.90 11.86
C ILE A 25 -16.68 16.08 12.03
N THR A 26 -16.48 17.13 11.25
CA THR A 26 -17.31 18.35 11.28
C THR A 26 -17.82 18.66 9.87
N PRO A 27 -19.10 18.39 9.54
CA PRO A 27 -19.65 18.57 8.20
C PRO A 27 -19.45 19.97 7.59
N GLU A 28 -19.37 20.99 8.44
CA GLU A 28 -19.15 22.41 8.07
C GLU A 28 -17.72 22.72 7.62
N LYS A 29 -16.78 21.76 7.73
CA LYS A 29 -15.36 21.97 7.42
C LYS A 29 -14.82 20.85 6.53
N SER A 30 -14.42 21.23 5.32
CA SER A 30 -13.69 20.33 4.41
C SER A 30 -12.42 19.81 5.06
N GLN A 31 -12.12 18.53 4.83
CA GLN A 31 -10.90 17.89 5.33
C GLN A 31 -10.00 17.49 4.15
N PHE A 32 -8.73 17.89 4.25
CA PHE A 32 -7.69 17.46 3.31
C PHE A 32 -6.77 16.50 4.04
N ILE A 33 -6.63 15.29 3.51
CA ILE A 33 -5.82 14.22 4.09
C ILE A 33 -4.65 13.97 3.15
N VAL A 34 -3.44 13.90 3.68
CA VAL A 34 -2.24 13.53 2.93
C VAL A 34 -1.63 12.32 3.61
N ALA A 35 -1.42 11.26 2.84
CA ALA A 35 -0.80 10.03 3.28
C ALA A 35 0.36 9.71 2.33
N GLN A 36 1.57 10.06 2.75
CA GLN A 36 2.82 9.75 2.07
C GLN A 36 3.44 8.53 2.75
N GLU A 37 3.75 7.48 1.99
CA GLU A 37 4.38 6.25 2.48
C GLU A 37 3.59 5.60 3.63
N LEU A 38 2.44 5.02 3.28
CA LEU A 38 1.56 4.35 4.22
C LEU A 38 2.26 3.11 4.80
N LYS A 39 2.04 2.86 6.09
CA LYS A 39 2.45 1.60 6.71
C LYS A 39 1.59 0.45 6.18
N LYS A 40 2.23 -0.69 5.93
CA LYS A 40 1.62 -1.85 5.29
C LYS A 40 1.77 -3.06 6.20
N THR A 41 0.68 -3.78 6.42
CA THR A 41 0.65 -5.08 7.09
C THR A 41 0.09 -6.06 6.08
N GLU A 42 0.91 -6.98 5.59
CA GLU A 42 0.50 -7.84 4.49
C GLU A 42 0.28 -9.29 4.89
N ILE A 43 -0.75 -9.86 4.27
CA ILE A 43 -1.01 -11.29 4.28
C ILE A 43 -0.65 -11.79 2.89
N GLU A 44 0.36 -12.64 2.86
CA GLU A 44 0.86 -13.27 1.66
C GLU A 44 0.17 -14.62 1.53
N SER A 45 -0.36 -14.92 0.36
CA SER A 45 -0.89 -16.26 0.06
C SER A 45 -0.14 -16.85 -1.12
N THR A 46 0.11 -18.15 -1.11
CA THR A 46 0.76 -18.87 -2.22
C THR A 46 -0.15 -19.96 -2.73
N ASN A 47 -0.23 -20.09 -4.05
CA ASN A 47 -0.89 -21.21 -4.69
C ASN A 47 0.02 -22.46 -4.66
N SER A 48 -0.35 -23.51 -3.91
CA SER A 48 0.53 -24.68 -3.75
C SER A 48 0.31 -25.76 -4.81
N ASP A 49 1.38 -26.21 -5.46
CA ASP A 49 1.39 -27.32 -6.40
C ASP A 49 1.11 -28.67 -5.72
N ASN A 50 -0.04 -29.26 -6.02
CA ASN A 50 -0.33 -30.67 -5.73
C ASN A 50 -0.19 -31.58 -6.97
N GLY A 51 0.39 -31.07 -8.06
CA GLY A 51 0.68 -31.84 -9.28
C GLY A 51 -0.39 -31.82 -10.37
N ASP A 52 -1.53 -31.14 -10.16
CA ASP A 52 -2.58 -30.95 -11.16
C ASP A 52 -3.17 -29.52 -11.04
N ILE A 53 -3.36 -28.80 -12.17
CA ILE A 53 -3.87 -27.40 -12.20
C ILE A 53 -5.23 -27.28 -11.50
N LYS A 54 -6.01 -28.37 -11.44
CA LYS A 54 -7.34 -28.42 -10.81
C LYS A 54 -7.30 -28.48 -9.28
N ASP A 55 -6.14 -28.72 -8.68
CA ASP A 55 -5.94 -28.87 -7.23
C ASP A 55 -5.17 -27.71 -6.59
N GLN A 56 -5.03 -26.62 -7.31
CA GLN A 56 -4.53 -25.35 -6.82
C GLN A 56 -5.37 -24.84 -5.64
N VAL A 57 -4.68 -24.54 -4.55
CA VAL A 57 -5.26 -23.98 -3.32
C VAL A 57 -4.37 -22.87 -2.80
N TRP A 58 -4.98 -21.79 -2.35
CA TRP A 58 -4.25 -20.74 -1.66
C TRP A 58 -3.93 -21.19 -0.23
N LYS A 59 -2.74 -20.86 0.23
CA LYS A 59 -2.30 -21.03 1.62
C LYS A 59 -1.63 -19.75 2.07
N GLU A 60 -1.92 -19.34 3.31
CA GLU A 60 -1.26 -18.19 3.91
C GLU A 60 0.23 -18.50 4.18
N ARG A 61 1.11 -17.57 3.81
CA ARG A 61 2.54 -17.59 4.14
C ARG A 61 2.70 -16.99 5.55
N LEU A 62 3.21 -17.81 6.45
CA LEU A 62 3.43 -17.51 7.86
C LEU A 62 4.92 -17.48 8.18
N MET A 63 5.28 -16.97 9.36
CA MET A 63 6.64 -17.08 9.88
C MET A 63 6.70 -18.16 10.98
N ASP A 64 7.73 -19.00 10.92
CA ASP A 64 8.04 -20.01 11.92
C ASP A 64 9.50 -19.89 12.38
N VAL A 65 9.82 -20.51 13.51
CA VAL A 65 11.19 -20.62 14.02
C VAL A 65 11.80 -21.91 13.47
N ASP A 66 13.05 -21.84 13.03
CA ASP A 66 13.83 -22.98 12.58
C ASP A 66 15.01 -23.26 13.52
N ALA A 67 15.40 -24.54 13.60
CA ALA A 67 16.50 -25.04 14.43
C ALA A 67 17.40 -26.02 13.64
N ARG A 68 18.06 -25.56 12.57
CA ARG A 68 18.94 -26.38 11.71
C ARG A 68 20.36 -26.66 12.27
N PRO A 69 21.05 -27.73 11.82
CA PRO A 69 22.51 -27.87 11.90
C PRO A 69 23.23 -26.79 11.07
N MET A 70 24.47 -26.42 11.42
CA MET A 70 25.23 -25.35 10.73
C MET A 70 25.80 -25.78 9.37
N ASP A 71 25.77 -27.07 9.04
CA ASP A 71 26.48 -27.65 7.88
C ASP A 71 25.56 -27.92 6.67
N ASP A 72 24.28 -27.57 6.77
CA ASP A 72 23.28 -27.76 5.71
C ASP A 72 23.04 -26.42 4.97
N ASP A 73 23.79 -26.18 3.90
CA ASP A 73 23.58 -25.05 2.96
C ASP A 73 22.38 -25.28 2.02
N ASP A 74 21.63 -26.37 2.21
CA ASP A 74 20.49 -26.75 1.37
C ASP A 74 19.17 -26.31 2.04
N ASP A 75 18.47 -25.36 1.42
CA ASP A 75 17.20 -24.79 1.92
C ASP A 75 15.98 -25.69 1.65
N THR A 76 16.19 -26.99 1.40
CA THR A 76 15.19 -27.88 0.80
C THR A 76 14.42 -28.79 1.78
N GLU A 77 14.91 -29.02 3.01
CA GLU A 77 14.19 -29.84 4.01
C GLU A 77 13.62 -29.03 5.18
N SER A 78 12.31 -29.12 5.37
CA SER A 78 11.53 -28.36 6.35
C SER A 78 10.98 -29.25 7.46
N THR A 79 11.30 -28.95 8.72
CA THR A 79 10.63 -29.55 9.89
C THR A 79 9.76 -28.50 10.56
N ILE A 80 8.45 -28.71 10.64
CA ILE A 80 7.53 -27.84 11.39
C ILE A 80 7.80 -28.04 12.90
N LEU A 81 8.11 -26.96 13.62
CA LEU A 81 8.32 -27.05 15.07
C LEU A 81 6.96 -27.10 15.79
N THR A 82 6.81 -28.06 16.71
CA THR A 82 5.68 -28.14 17.64
C THR A 82 5.93 -27.27 18.88
N PRO A 83 4.88 -26.89 19.65
CA PRO A 83 5.04 -26.14 20.90
C PRO A 83 6.00 -26.80 21.91
N ALA A 84 5.97 -28.13 22.02
CA ALA A 84 6.87 -28.88 22.92
C ALA A 84 8.35 -28.84 22.47
N THR A 85 8.59 -28.85 21.15
CA THR A 85 9.93 -28.68 20.59
C THR A 85 10.42 -27.24 20.70
N LEU A 86 9.52 -26.26 20.66
CA LEU A 86 9.83 -24.83 20.79
C LEU A 86 10.41 -24.50 22.17
N ASP A 87 9.78 -24.99 23.25
CA ASP A 87 10.28 -24.84 24.62
C ASP A 87 11.69 -25.42 24.77
N THR A 88 11.97 -26.54 24.09
CA THR A 88 13.29 -27.18 24.13
C THR A 88 14.37 -26.36 23.41
N VAL A 89 14.00 -25.62 22.36
CA VAL A 89 14.90 -24.71 21.61
C VAL A 89 15.25 -23.49 22.45
N PHE A 90 14.28 -22.89 23.14
CA PHE A 90 14.47 -21.66 23.91
C PHE A 90 15.05 -21.86 25.33
N THR A 91 14.94 -23.07 25.91
CA THR A 91 15.40 -23.34 27.30
C THR A 91 16.82 -23.90 27.42
N LYS A 92 17.48 -24.27 26.31
CA LYS A 92 18.85 -24.78 26.38
C LYS A 92 19.85 -23.68 26.74
N LYS A 93 20.44 -23.81 27.93
CA LYS A 93 21.38 -22.89 28.62
C LYS A 93 22.71 -22.62 27.89
N ASN A 94 22.93 -23.19 26.72
CA ASN A 94 24.09 -22.96 25.87
C ASN A 94 23.77 -23.51 24.47
N PRO A 95 23.01 -22.78 23.64
CA PRO A 95 22.62 -23.33 22.36
C PRO A 95 23.86 -23.21 21.46
N THR A 96 24.37 -24.32 20.96
CA THR A 96 25.37 -24.36 19.88
C THR A 96 24.82 -23.77 18.57
N LYS A 97 23.61 -23.19 18.58
CA LYS A 97 22.75 -22.85 17.45
C LYS A 97 21.98 -21.57 17.78
N LYS A 98 21.85 -20.61 16.84
CA LYS A 98 20.94 -19.47 17.01
C LYS A 98 19.61 -19.81 16.35
N PRO A 99 18.46 -19.65 17.02
CA PRO A 99 17.15 -19.77 16.35
C PRO A 99 17.08 -18.76 15.21
N ARG A 100 16.56 -19.17 14.05
CA ARG A 100 16.36 -18.32 12.87
C ARG A 100 14.88 -18.32 12.49
N LEU A 101 14.39 -17.21 11.95
CA LEU A 101 13.03 -17.14 11.39
C LEU A 101 13.05 -17.65 9.95
N ARG A 102 11.96 -18.25 9.51
CA ARG A 102 11.73 -18.66 8.12
C ARG A 102 10.27 -18.46 7.72
N PHE A 103 10.02 -18.35 6.42
CA PHE A 103 8.67 -18.45 5.88
C PHE A 103 8.22 -19.91 5.79
N VAL A 104 6.96 -20.17 6.11
CA VAL A 104 6.30 -21.47 5.98
C VAL A 104 4.89 -21.28 5.43
N LEU A 105 4.30 -22.31 4.85
CA LEU A 105 2.89 -22.27 4.46
C LEU A 105 2.01 -22.80 5.58
N ALA A 106 0.86 -22.17 5.78
CA ALA A 106 -0.13 -22.62 6.73
C ALA A 106 -0.54 -24.08 6.43
N PRO A 107 -0.58 -24.98 7.43
CA PRO A 107 -0.94 -26.37 7.23
C PRO A 107 -2.43 -26.57 6.88
N SER A 108 -3.25 -25.56 7.16
CA SER A 108 -4.68 -25.52 6.89
C SER A 108 -5.11 -24.10 6.57
N VAL A 109 -6.28 -23.96 5.92
CA VAL A 109 -6.87 -22.66 5.59
C VAL A 109 -7.12 -21.84 6.85
N THR A 110 -6.61 -20.61 6.86
CA THR A 110 -6.77 -19.69 7.98
C THR A 110 -8.08 -18.88 7.85
N PRO A 111 -8.59 -18.32 8.96
CA PRO A 111 -9.72 -17.38 8.90
C PRO A 111 -9.44 -16.18 7.99
N ALA A 112 -8.21 -15.63 8.03
CA ALA A 112 -7.83 -14.48 7.22
C ALA A 112 -7.94 -14.80 5.72
N LEU A 113 -7.40 -15.95 5.30
CA LEU A 113 -7.49 -16.42 3.93
C LEU A 113 -8.95 -16.58 3.46
N ARG A 114 -9.81 -17.21 4.27
CA ARG A 114 -11.25 -17.35 3.94
C ARG A 114 -11.97 -16.02 3.79
N THR A 115 -11.63 -15.04 4.62
CA THR A 115 -12.31 -13.75 4.63
C THR A 115 -11.80 -12.82 3.53
N LEU A 116 -10.49 -12.72 3.36
CA LEU A 116 -9.88 -11.75 2.44
C LEU A 116 -9.88 -12.23 0.98
N LEU A 117 -9.67 -13.53 0.76
CA LEU A 117 -9.66 -14.14 -0.58
C LEU A 117 -10.93 -14.94 -0.89
N ASN A 118 -11.95 -14.85 -0.02
CA ASN A 118 -13.25 -15.51 -0.20
C ASN A 118 -13.13 -17.00 -0.58
N THR A 119 -12.23 -17.71 0.09
CA THR A 119 -12.01 -19.13 -0.17
C THR A 119 -13.02 -20.00 0.56
N ASP A 120 -13.16 -21.25 0.13
CA ASP A 120 -13.77 -22.32 0.93
C ASP A 120 -12.79 -22.87 1.99
N ASP A 121 -13.22 -23.91 2.72
CA ASP A 121 -12.41 -24.56 3.76
C ASP A 121 -11.22 -25.37 3.22
N THR A 122 -11.11 -25.51 1.89
CA THR A 122 -9.99 -26.16 1.23
C THR A 122 -8.97 -25.17 0.67
N GLY A 123 -9.30 -23.87 0.65
CA GLY A 123 -8.44 -22.81 0.14
C GLY A 123 -8.69 -22.52 -1.34
N LYS A 124 -9.74 -23.09 -1.93
CA LYS A 124 -10.16 -22.77 -3.29
C LYS A 124 -11.02 -21.50 -3.28
N PRO A 125 -10.76 -20.54 -4.18
CA PRO A 125 -11.65 -19.39 -4.36
C PRO A 125 -13.06 -19.88 -4.71
N LYS A 126 -14.09 -19.31 -4.07
CA LYS A 126 -15.49 -19.69 -4.40
C LYS A 126 -15.86 -19.22 -5.82
N PRO A 127 -16.80 -19.88 -6.53
CA PRO A 127 -17.28 -19.41 -7.83
C PRO A 127 -17.80 -17.96 -7.74
N ASN A 128 -17.50 -17.11 -8.73
CA ASN A 128 -17.68 -15.65 -8.70
C ASN A 128 -16.78 -14.89 -7.71
N THR A 129 -15.68 -15.49 -7.25
CA THR A 129 -14.56 -14.72 -6.67
C THR A 129 -13.77 -14.06 -7.80
N THR A 130 -14.46 -13.26 -8.61
CA THR A 130 -13.78 -12.11 -9.19
C THR A 130 -13.39 -11.23 -7.99
N GLN A 131 -12.30 -10.44 -8.09
CA GLN A 131 -12.31 -9.22 -7.30
C GLN A 131 -13.69 -8.53 -7.49
N PRO A 132 -14.28 -7.91 -6.47
CA PRO A 132 -15.68 -7.47 -6.49
C PRO A 132 -16.02 -6.69 -7.78
N PRO A 133 -17.25 -6.82 -8.30
CA PRO A 133 -17.57 -6.61 -9.72
C PRO A 133 -17.12 -5.25 -10.26
N THR A 134 -16.41 -5.31 -11.39
CA THR A 134 -15.83 -4.20 -12.17
C THR A 134 -16.83 -3.44 -13.05
N THR A 135 -18.14 -3.58 -12.85
CA THR A 135 -19.12 -2.86 -13.67
C THR A 135 -19.61 -1.58 -13.00
N VAL A 136 -18.89 -0.47 -13.22
CA VAL A 136 -19.50 0.86 -13.24
C VAL A 136 -19.47 1.41 -14.67
N PRO A 137 -20.61 1.82 -15.25
CA PRO A 137 -20.61 2.43 -16.58
C PRO A 137 -20.02 3.84 -16.52
N ASN A 138 -18.93 4.04 -17.28
CA ASN A 138 -18.37 5.28 -17.82
C ASN A 138 -18.24 6.53 -16.92
N ALA A 139 -16.98 6.96 -16.70
CA ALA A 139 -16.51 8.27 -17.15
C ALA A 139 -14.96 8.29 -17.24
N ASN A 140 -14.46 8.19 -18.47
CA ASN A 140 -13.16 8.63 -19.00
C ASN A 140 -11.85 7.97 -18.48
N THR A 141 -11.53 6.87 -19.16
CA THR A 141 -10.20 6.50 -19.73
C THR A 141 -8.99 6.36 -18.82
N LEU A 142 -8.77 5.13 -18.33
CA LEU A 142 -7.47 4.45 -18.24
C LEU A 142 -7.68 2.94 -18.54
N PRO A 143 -6.62 2.16 -18.87
CA PRO A 143 -6.74 0.81 -19.41
C PRO A 143 -7.54 -0.13 -18.52
N THR A 144 -8.13 -1.13 -19.15
CA THR A 144 -8.81 -2.29 -18.57
C THR A 144 -7.84 -3.23 -17.82
N ASP A 145 -6.89 -2.70 -17.03
CA ASP A 145 -6.01 -3.49 -16.18
C ASP A 145 -6.75 -3.86 -14.89
N SER A 146 -7.88 -4.55 -15.07
CA SER A 146 -8.40 -5.38 -13.98
C SER A 146 -7.32 -6.44 -13.70
N PRO A 147 -6.95 -6.68 -12.43
CA PRO A 147 -6.02 -7.76 -12.13
C PRO A 147 -6.57 -9.07 -12.70
N PRO A 148 -5.70 -10.00 -13.11
CA PRO A 148 -6.14 -11.32 -13.51
C PRO A 148 -6.99 -11.90 -12.37
N PRO A 149 -8.13 -12.53 -12.70
CA PRO A 149 -8.96 -13.10 -11.67
C PRO A 149 -8.17 -14.20 -10.93
N ILE A 150 -8.46 -14.38 -9.64
CA ILE A 150 -7.67 -15.22 -8.73
C ILE A 150 -7.66 -16.69 -9.20
N ASP A 151 -8.66 -17.09 -9.98
CA ASP A 151 -8.81 -18.40 -10.62
C ASP A 151 -7.84 -18.65 -11.80
N ASP A 152 -7.23 -17.60 -12.35
CA ASP A 152 -6.21 -17.68 -13.41
C ASP A 152 -4.75 -17.70 -12.85
N SER A 153 -4.59 -17.85 -11.53
CA SER A 153 -3.26 -17.92 -10.90
C SER A 153 -2.50 -19.21 -11.25
N SER A 154 -1.17 -19.10 -11.31
CA SER A 154 -0.25 -20.23 -11.46
C SER A 154 0.25 -20.71 -10.09
N PRO A 155 0.66 -21.98 -9.96
CA PRO A 155 1.32 -22.45 -8.75
C PRO A 155 2.57 -21.63 -8.46
N GLY A 156 2.77 -21.26 -7.19
CA GLY A 156 3.84 -20.37 -6.76
C GLY A 156 3.50 -18.88 -6.83
N ASP A 157 2.38 -18.49 -7.43
CA ASP A 157 1.93 -17.09 -7.41
C ASP A 157 1.71 -16.64 -5.96
N ILE A 158 2.18 -15.42 -5.69
CA ILE A 158 2.04 -14.76 -4.39
C ILE A 158 1.05 -13.61 -4.53
N LEU A 159 0.15 -13.50 -3.55
CA LEU A 159 -0.77 -12.37 -3.46
C LEU A 159 -0.59 -11.70 -2.11
N GLU A 160 -0.30 -10.41 -2.15
CA GLU A 160 -0.13 -9.54 -1.00
C GLU A 160 -1.41 -8.72 -0.77
N VAL A 161 -1.93 -8.77 0.46
CA VAL A 161 -3.16 -8.05 0.84
C VAL A 161 -2.90 -7.22 2.09
N CYS A 162 -3.30 -5.94 2.09
CA CYS A 162 -3.15 -5.01 3.22
C CYS A 162 -4.52 -4.57 3.79
N PRO A 163 -5.15 -5.35 4.70
CA PRO A 163 -6.46 -5.03 5.26
C PRO A 163 -6.49 -3.70 6.01
N ASP A 164 -5.40 -3.35 6.69
CA ASP A 164 -5.28 -2.09 7.44
C ASP A 164 -5.34 -0.88 6.50
N GLY A 165 -4.60 -0.94 5.37
CA GLY A 165 -4.62 0.10 4.34
C GLY A 165 -6.00 0.23 3.68
N MET A 166 -6.67 -0.89 3.42
CA MET A 166 -8.04 -0.92 2.91
C MET A 166 -9.03 -0.26 3.90
N SER A 167 -8.95 -0.61 5.18
CA SER A 167 -9.79 -0.04 6.24
C SER A 167 -9.55 1.47 6.40
N LEU A 168 -8.28 1.90 6.39
CA LEU A 168 -7.90 3.30 6.44
C LEU A 168 -8.48 4.10 5.26
N CYS A 169 -8.42 3.56 4.05
CA CYS A 169 -9.02 4.18 2.86
C CYS A 169 -10.55 4.29 2.97
N GLN A 170 -11.21 3.29 3.52
CA GLN A 170 -12.64 3.34 3.81
C GLN A 170 -12.99 4.44 4.83
N ASP A 171 -12.18 4.60 5.88
CA ASP A 171 -12.34 5.67 6.87
C ASP A 171 -12.16 7.05 6.24
N MET A 172 -11.13 7.23 5.41
CA MET A 172 -10.91 8.47 4.64
C MET A 172 -12.10 8.79 3.73
N ALA A 173 -12.58 7.80 2.99
CA ALA A 173 -13.73 7.96 2.10
C ALA A 173 -15.01 8.35 2.85
N ARG A 174 -15.30 7.71 4.01
CA ARG A 174 -16.44 8.08 4.87
C ARG A 174 -16.33 9.53 5.36
N ARG A 175 -15.14 9.97 5.74
CA ARG A 175 -14.89 11.36 6.17
C ARG A 175 -15.12 12.36 5.04
N ILE A 176 -14.55 12.11 3.87
CA ILE A 176 -14.71 12.99 2.69
C ILE A 176 -16.17 13.04 2.25
N GLN A 177 -16.89 11.94 2.33
CA GLN A 177 -18.33 11.91 2.04
C GLN A 177 -19.12 12.89 2.93
N ILE A 178 -18.83 12.87 4.24
CA ILE A 178 -19.53 13.70 5.25
C ILE A 178 -19.06 15.16 5.17
N CYS A 179 -17.76 15.40 5.28
CA CYS A 179 -17.16 16.73 5.44
C CYS A 179 -16.86 17.45 4.12
N GLY A 180 -16.75 16.72 3.00
CA GLY A 180 -16.10 17.24 1.80
C GLY A 180 -14.58 17.32 1.93
N GLY A 181 -13.93 17.86 0.89
CA GLY A 181 -12.47 17.89 0.76
C GLY A 181 -11.93 16.72 -0.08
N ALA A 182 -10.70 16.29 0.22
CA ALA A 182 -9.97 15.30 -0.57
C ALA A 182 -8.95 14.52 0.28
N ALA A 183 -8.56 13.32 -0.16
CA ALA A 183 -7.37 12.62 0.31
C ALA A 183 -6.40 12.41 -0.84
N LEU A 184 -5.10 12.60 -0.59
CA LEU A 184 -4.01 12.32 -1.50
C LEU A 184 -3.11 11.26 -0.87
N LEU A 185 -3.01 10.11 -1.53
CA LEU A 185 -2.20 8.97 -1.13
C LEU A 185 -1.03 8.86 -2.11
N ILE A 186 0.19 8.77 -1.60
CA ILE A 186 1.41 8.73 -2.40
C ILE A 186 2.31 7.64 -1.84
N ASP A 187 2.60 6.64 -2.66
CA ASP A 187 3.39 5.49 -2.24
C ASP A 187 3.98 4.76 -3.44
N TYR A 188 4.94 3.88 -3.20
CA TYR A 188 5.45 2.96 -4.21
C TYR A 188 4.47 1.79 -4.39
N GLY A 189 4.19 1.43 -5.63
CA GLY A 189 3.27 0.34 -5.95
C GLY A 189 2.76 0.34 -7.37
N GLY A 190 1.70 -0.44 -7.59
CA GLY A 190 1.15 -0.73 -8.91
C GLY A 190 -0.35 -0.51 -9.00
N ALA A 191 -0.88 -0.61 -10.21
CA ALA A 191 -2.32 -0.71 -10.40
C ALA A 191 -2.88 -1.95 -9.68
N HIS A 192 -2.16 -3.07 -9.71
CA HIS A 192 -2.49 -4.30 -9.00
C HIS A 192 -1.26 -4.83 -8.24
N SER A 193 -1.46 -5.79 -7.32
CA SER A 193 -0.36 -6.54 -6.69
C SER A 193 0.51 -7.21 -7.77
N ASN A 194 1.83 -7.22 -7.54
CA ASN A 194 2.86 -7.68 -8.50
C ASN A 194 3.59 -8.94 -8.03
N GLY A 195 2.96 -9.78 -7.21
CA GLY A 195 3.59 -10.97 -6.66
C GLY A 195 4.25 -10.71 -5.32
N ASP A 196 5.48 -11.21 -5.15
CA ASP A 196 6.28 -11.08 -3.93
C ASP A 196 7.07 -9.77 -3.95
N THR A 197 6.57 -8.75 -3.25
CA THR A 197 7.16 -7.40 -3.25
C THR A 197 7.71 -6.98 -1.88
N ILE A 198 7.54 -7.83 -0.85
CA ILE A 198 8.19 -7.65 0.45
C ILE A 198 9.72 -7.60 0.31
N ARG A 199 10.30 -6.50 0.80
CA ARG A 199 11.73 -6.23 0.78
C ARG A 199 12.15 -5.69 2.13
N ALA A 200 13.41 -5.90 2.49
CA ALA A 200 14.00 -5.27 3.65
C ALA A 200 15.28 -4.52 3.30
N PHE A 201 15.50 -3.40 3.98
CA PHE A 201 16.67 -2.55 3.79
C PHE A 201 17.37 -2.30 5.13
N GLN A 202 18.69 -2.31 5.07
CA GLN A 202 19.56 -1.89 6.17
C GLN A 202 20.77 -1.14 5.60
N HIS A 203 21.09 0.03 6.15
CA HIS A 203 22.19 0.88 5.66
C HIS A 203 22.15 1.13 4.13
N HIS A 204 20.96 1.40 3.58
CA HIS A 204 20.72 1.60 2.14
C HIS A 204 21.05 0.41 1.24
N THR A 205 21.14 -0.79 1.80
CA THR A 205 21.33 -2.03 1.05
C THR A 205 20.17 -2.96 1.30
N GLN A 206 19.75 -3.68 0.26
CA GLN A 206 18.71 -4.69 0.41
C GLN A 206 19.29 -5.89 1.16
N VAL A 207 18.57 -6.35 2.18
CA VAL A 207 18.94 -7.48 3.05
C VAL A 207 17.80 -8.50 3.10
N PRO A 208 18.06 -9.75 3.51
CA PRO A 208 16.97 -10.71 3.71
C PRO A 208 15.97 -10.20 4.75
N VAL A 209 14.67 -10.35 4.47
CA VAL A 209 13.57 -9.80 5.29
C VAL A 209 13.64 -10.24 6.75
N LEU A 210 14.01 -11.49 6.98
CA LEU A 210 14.05 -12.11 8.30
C LEU A 210 15.44 -12.02 8.98
N SER A 211 16.39 -11.29 8.39
CA SER A 211 17.79 -11.28 8.85
C SER A 211 17.99 -10.65 10.23
N SER A 212 17.30 -9.54 10.54
CA SER A 212 17.40 -8.86 11.84
C SER A 212 16.10 -8.13 12.21
N PRO A 213 15.05 -8.88 12.62
CA PRO A 213 13.73 -8.33 12.94
C PRO A 213 13.79 -7.16 13.93
N GLY A 214 13.02 -6.10 13.66
CA GLY A 214 13.00 -4.87 14.45
C GLY A 214 14.17 -3.91 14.19
N THR A 215 15.16 -4.29 13.38
CA THR A 215 16.32 -3.45 13.03
C THR A 215 16.52 -3.25 11.53
N VAL A 216 15.74 -3.95 10.72
CA VAL A 216 15.65 -3.76 9.27
C VAL A 216 14.34 -3.06 8.95
N ASP A 217 14.36 -2.20 7.94
CA ASP A 217 13.17 -1.52 7.44
C ASP A 217 12.48 -2.42 6.41
N VAL A 218 11.20 -2.74 6.63
CA VAL A 218 10.44 -3.67 5.77
C VAL A 218 9.41 -2.90 4.97
N THR A 219 9.33 -3.20 3.67
CA THR A 219 8.60 -2.41 2.68
C THR A 219 7.99 -3.34 1.62
N THR A 220 6.85 -2.97 1.05
CA THR A 220 6.06 -3.77 0.09
C THR A 220 5.16 -2.87 -0.78
N ASP A 221 4.92 -3.23 -2.03
CA ASP A 221 4.22 -2.38 -3.02
C ASP A 221 2.74 -2.18 -2.64
N VAL A 222 2.21 -0.96 -2.79
CA VAL A 222 0.76 -0.72 -2.63
C VAL A 222 -0.02 -1.24 -3.83
N ASP A 223 -1.02 -2.08 -3.57
CA ASP A 223 -2.09 -2.40 -4.53
C ASP A 223 -3.17 -1.30 -4.52
N PHE A 224 -3.05 -0.32 -5.43
CA PHE A 224 -4.01 0.79 -5.51
C PHE A 224 -5.40 0.36 -6.02
N HIS A 225 -5.51 -0.77 -6.74
CA HIS A 225 -6.81 -1.31 -7.15
C HIS A 225 -7.54 -1.94 -5.96
N ALA A 226 -6.84 -2.65 -5.07
CA ALA A 226 -7.40 -3.15 -3.82
C ALA A 226 -7.92 -1.99 -2.94
N LEU A 227 -7.16 -0.89 -2.83
CA LEU A 227 -7.62 0.31 -2.10
C LEU A 227 -8.87 0.92 -2.72
N ARG A 228 -8.89 1.08 -4.06
CA ARG A 228 -10.07 1.55 -4.81
C ARG A 228 -11.29 0.66 -4.57
N ASN A 229 -11.12 -0.66 -4.61
CA ASN A 229 -12.19 -1.62 -4.37
C ASN A 229 -12.71 -1.58 -2.94
N ALA A 230 -11.83 -1.43 -1.95
CA ALA A 230 -12.25 -1.25 -0.56
C ALA A 230 -13.16 -0.02 -0.40
N ILE A 231 -12.84 1.08 -1.09
CA ILE A 231 -13.65 2.32 -1.09
C ILE A 231 -15.00 2.12 -1.80
N THR A 232 -15.07 1.32 -2.87
CA THR A 232 -16.33 1.04 -3.58
C THR A 232 -17.20 0.01 -2.85
N GLN A 233 -16.67 -0.82 -1.95
CA GLN A 233 -17.45 -1.78 -1.17
C GLN A 233 -18.28 -1.15 -0.03
N ILE A 234 -17.77 -0.11 0.65
CA ILE A 234 -18.53 0.62 1.71
C ILE A 234 -19.68 1.49 1.15
N SER A 235 -19.98 1.26 -0.12
CA SER A 235 -20.37 2.25 -1.08
C SER A 235 -21.42 1.56 -1.96
N GLY A 236 -22.58 1.28 -1.37
CA GLY A 236 -23.73 0.82 -2.14
C GLY A 236 -24.10 1.82 -3.24
N TYR A 237 -25.24 1.64 -3.92
CA TYR A 237 -25.72 2.45 -5.05
C TYR A 237 -25.79 4.01 -4.86
N GLY A 238 -25.32 4.59 -3.75
CA GLY A 238 -25.34 6.03 -3.43
C GLY A 238 -23.99 6.67 -3.06
N THR A 239 -22.85 6.11 -3.44
CA THR A 239 -21.52 6.67 -3.10
C THR A 239 -21.31 8.08 -3.62
N ARG A 240 -21.01 8.99 -2.70
CA ARG A 240 -20.72 10.42 -3.00
C ARG A 240 -19.21 10.72 -3.01
N VAL A 241 -18.37 9.73 -3.24
CA VAL A 241 -16.92 9.90 -3.45
C VAL A 241 -16.45 9.29 -4.77
N GLY A 242 -15.41 9.88 -5.36
CA GLY A 242 -14.75 9.45 -6.58
C GLY A 242 -13.28 9.19 -6.30
N CYS A 243 -12.73 8.18 -6.98
CA CYS A 243 -11.32 7.80 -6.89
C CYS A 243 -10.61 8.07 -8.22
N TYR A 244 -9.49 8.77 -8.18
CA TYR A 244 -8.67 9.16 -9.33
C TYR A 244 -7.24 8.61 -9.18
N GLY A 245 -6.60 8.24 -10.29
CA GLY A 245 -5.31 7.55 -10.30
C GLY A 245 -5.40 6.03 -10.12
N PRO A 246 -4.31 5.31 -9.77
CA PRO A 246 -2.99 5.86 -9.57
C PRO A 246 -2.46 6.53 -10.85
N VAL A 247 -1.79 7.67 -10.70
CA VAL A 247 -0.94 8.27 -11.74
C VAL A 247 0.51 8.26 -11.28
N ASN A 248 1.46 8.27 -12.20
CA ASN A 248 2.88 8.27 -11.87
C ASN A 248 3.26 9.57 -11.15
N GLN A 249 4.09 9.48 -10.12
CA GLN A 249 4.52 10.63 -9.32
C GLN A 249 5.17 11.70 -10.19
N GLY A 250 6.04 11.32 -11.13
CA GLY A 250 6.68 12.28 -12.02
C GLY A 250 5.67 13.07 -12.86
N SER A 251 4.67 12.39 -13.42
CA SER A 251 3.60 13.01 -14.21
C SER A 251 2.70 13.90 -13.36
N PHE A 252 2.37 13.47 -12.14
CA PHE A 252 1.60 14.27 -11.19
C PHE A 252 2.35 15.56 -10.80
N LEU A 253 3.61 15.45 -10.39
CA LEU A 253 4.43 16.60 -9.98
C LEU A 253 4.65 17.58 -11.13
N ALA A 254 4.92 17.08 -12.34
CA ALA A 254 5.01 17.91 -13.55
C ALA A 254 3.71 18.68 -13.80
N SER A 255 2.57 17.99 -13.71
CA SER A 255 1.24 18.60 -13.90
C SER A 255 0.88 19.62 -12.81
N MET A 256 1.50 19.51 -11.64
CA MET A 256 1.37 20.47 -10.52
C MET A 256 2.38 21.64 -10.59
N GLY A 257 3.23 21.69 -11.62
CA GLY A 257 4.15 22.80 -11.89
C GLY A 257 5.47 22.74 -11.12
N VAL A 258 5.98 21.53 -10.83
CA VAL A 258 7.24 21.36 -10.10
C VAL A 258 8.43 21.95 -10.86
N MET A 259 8.41 21.91 -12.21
CA MET A 259 9.51 22.40 -13.05
C MET A 259 9.63 23.92 -12.95
N GLU A 260 8.51 24.63 -13.06
CA GLU A 260 8.44 26.08 -12.93
C GLU A 260 8.85 26.53 -11.53
N ARG A 261 8.49 25.74 -10.51
CA ARG A 261 8.91 25.99 -9.13
C ARG A 261 10.42 25.84 -8.96
N ALA A 262 11.03 24.83 -9.57
CA ALA A 262 12.47 24.60 -9.51
C ALA A 262 13.23 25.76 -10.20
N VAL A 263 12.83 26.12 -11.43
CA VAL A 263 13.41 27.24 -12.19
C VAL A 263 13.32 28.55 -11.38
N ALA A 264 12.12 28.89 -10.87
CA ALA A 264 11.94 30.11 -10.09
C ALA A 264 12.72 30.14 -8.76
N TRP A 265 13.17 28.99 -8.27
CA TRP A 265 14.02 28.91 -7.08
C TRP A 265 15.50 29.03 -7.42
N ILE A 266 15.93 28.39 -8.51
CA ILE A 266 17.29 28.49 -9.06
C ILE A 266 17.60 29.92 -9.52
N ASP A 267 16.65 30.59 -10.17
CA ASP A 267 16.81 31.94 -10.73
C ASP A 267 16.92 33.06 -9.68
N LYS A 268 16.86 32.75 -8.38
CA LYS A 268 17.03 33.77 -7.35
C LYS A 268 18.51 34.13 -7.20
N ASP A 269 18.81 35.42 -7.15
CA ASP A 269 20.15 35.94 -6.90
C ASP A 269 20.81 35.40 -5.62
N SER A 270 20.01 34.92 -4.66
CA SER A 270 20.48 34.36 -3.39
C SER A 270 20.87 32.88 -3.46
N THR A 271 20.54 32.18 -4.55
CA THR A 271 20.77 30.75 -4.70
C THR A 271 22.18 30.51 -5.24
N SER A 272 22.96 29.70 -4.52
CA SER A 272 24.30 29.29 -4.96
C SER A 272 24.24 28.22 -6.07
N ASP A 273 25.36 28.05 -6.80
CA ASP A 273 25.48 27.01 -7.83
C ASP A 273 25.32 25.61 -7.22
N GLU A 274 25.83 25.39 -5.99
CA GLU A 274 25.67 24.14 -5.26
C GLU A 274 24.19 23.87 -4.92
N GLU A 275 23.47 24.85 -4.37
CA GLU A 275 22.04 24.72 -4.06
C GLU A 275 21.22 24.46 -5.34
N ALA A 276 21.57 25.12 -6.45
CA ALA A 276 20.92 24.91 -7.73
C ALA A 276 21.10 23.46 -8.22
N ASN A 277 22.31 22.91 -8.11
CA ASN A 277 22.59 21.51 -8.45
C ASN A 277 21.81 20.55 -7.56
N ASP A 278 21.76 20.78 -6.25
CA ASP A 278 20.98 19.95 -5.31
C ASP A 278 19.50 19.89 -5.70
N VAL A 279 18.92 21.00 -6.17
CA VAL A 279 17.52 21.01 -6.63
C VAL A 279 17.33 20.30 -7.95
N VAL A 280 18.28 20.38 -8.88
CA VAL A 280 18.22 19.62 -10.13
C VAL A 280 18.29 18.12 -9.84
N GLU A 281 19.20 17.68 -8.96
CA GLU A 281 19.33 16.28 -8.56
C GLU A 281 18.08 15.77 -7.82
N ALA A 282 17.52 16.58 -6.92
CA ALA A 282 16.28 16.23 -6.23
C ALA A 282 15.09 16.13 -7.18
N LEU A 283 15.01 17.02 -8.18
CA LEU A 283 13.97 17.01 -9.20
C LEU A 283 14.06 15.76 -10.08
N ASP A 284 15.27 15.41 -10.54
CA ASP A 284 15.51 14.17 -11.29
C ASP A 284 15.11 12.95 -10.46
N ARG A 285 15.55 12.87 -9.20
CA ARG A 285 15.20 11.78 -8.29
C ARG A 285 13.68 11.62 -8.13
N LEU A 286 12.94 12.72 -7.97
CA LEU A 286 11.49 12.70 -7.73
C LEU A 286 10.67 12.44 -9.00
N CYS A 287 11.15 12.88 -10.18
CA CYS A 287 10.34 12.92 -11.40
C CYS A 287 10.80 11.96 -12.50
N SER A 288 12.07 11.55 -12.51
CA SER A 288 12.61 10.64 -13.52
C SER A 288 12.00 9.26 -13.42
N ALA A 289 11.67 8.67 -14.57
CA ALA A 289 11.10 7.32 -14.66
C ALA A 289 12.06 6.24 -14.15
N GLU A 290 13.37 6.46 -14.27
CA GLU A 290 14.40 5.53 -13.79
C GLU A 290 14.51 5.52 -12.25
N GLN A 291 13.99 6.58 -11.60
CA GLN A 291 14.06 6.83 -10.18
C GLN A 291 12.66 6.67 -9.54
N MET A 292 12.19 7.67 -8.78
CA MET A 292 10.90 7.62 -8.08
C MET A 292 9.72 7.96 -9.00
N GLY A 293 9.96 8.64 -10.12
CA GLY A 293 8.91 9.20 -10.95
C GLY A 293 7.92 8.17 -11.49
N GLU A 294 8.41 7.00 -11.89
CA GLU A 294 7.58 5.87 -12.31
C GLU A 294 7.17 4.98 -11.14
N ARG A 295 8.06 4.73 -10.18
CA ARG A 295 7.81 3.76 -9.10
C ARG A 295 6.77 4.23 -8.09
N TYR A 296 6.76 5.53 -7.79
CA TYR A 296 5.76 6.12 -6.91
C TYR A 296 4.51 6.47 -7.70
N LYS A 297 3.38 6.20 -7.07
CA LYS A 297 2.05 6.46 -7.59
C LYS A 297 1.32 7.43 -6.69
N VAL A 298 0.42 8.20 -7.29
CA VAL A 298 -0.41 9.19 -6.60
C VAL A 298 -1.87 8.83 -6.85
N PHE A 299 -2.63 8.65 -5.78
CA PHE A 299 -4.04 8.25 -5.78
C PHE A 299 -4.86 9.24 -4.97
N CYS A 300 -6.05 9.58 -5.46
CA CYS A 300 -6.87 10.62 -4.86
C CYS A 300 -8.31 10.17 -4.62
N ILE A 301 -8.84 10.55 -3.46
CA ILE A 301 -10.24 10.36 -3.07
C ILE A 301 -10.86 11.76 -2.95
N VAL A 302 -11.96 12.02 -3.66
CA VAL A 302 -12.67 13.32 -3.60
C VAL A 302 -14.16 13.13 -3.48
N LYS A 303 -14.86 14.11 -2.93
CA LYS A 303 -16.33 14.11 -2.92
C LYS A 303 -16.89 14.31 -4.34
N LYS A 304 -17.75 13.40 -4.80
CA LYS A 304 -18.55 13.59 -6.03
C LYS A 304 -19.57 14.69 -5.79
N ASN A 305 -19.66 15.60 -6.75
CA ASN A 305 -20.72 16.59 -6.74
C ASN A 305 -22.00 15.98 -7.34
N PRO A 306 -23.09 15.86 -6.58
CA PRO A 306 -24.34 15.27 -7.10
C PRO A 306 -24.96 16.08 -8.24
N ASP A 307 -24.70 17.38 -8.31
CA ASP A 307 -25.22 18.25 -9.38
C ASP A 307 -24.36 18.21 -10.65
N PHE A 308 -23.14 17.67 -10.54
CA PHE A 308 -22.20 17.51 -11.64
C PHE A 308 -21.61 16.09 -11.61
N PRO A 309 -22.36 15.07 -12.07
CA PRO A 309 -21.93 13.67 -12.01
C PRO A 309 -20.66 13.40 -12.83
N TYR A 310 -20.37 14.26 -13.81
CA TYR A 310 -19.12 14.30 -14.56
C TYR A 310 -18.19 15.36 -13.95
N THR A 311 -17.75 15.14 -12.71
CA THR A 311 -16.73 16.02 -12.12
C THR A 311 -15.43 15.88 -12.91
N SER A 312 -14.91 17.01 -13.39
CA SER A 312 -13.55 17.10 -13.91
C SER A 312 -12.57 16.46 -12.91
N PRO A 313 -11.50 15.80 -13.38
CA PRO A 313 -10.54 15.22 -12.46
C PRO A 313 -9.93 16.31 -11.55
N PRO A 314 -9.55 15.94 -10.31
CA PRO A 314 -8.87 16.86 -9.42
C PRO A 314 -7.53 17.31 -10.02
N PRO A 315 -6.99 18.48 -9.61
CA PRO A 315 -5.70 18.96 -10.12
C PRO A 315 -4.60 17.89 -10.04
N GLY A 316 -3.89 17.70 -11.15
CA GLY A 316 -2.80 16.71 -11.29
C GLY A 316 -3.24 15.31 -11.72
N PHE A 317 -4.55 15.07 -11.92
CA PHE A 317 -5.11 13.78 -12.36
C PHE A 317 -5.83 13.87 -13.72
#